data_AF-A0A3P3VV89-F1
#
_entry.id   AF-A0A3P3VV89-F1
#
_cell.length_a   1.000
_cell.length_b   1.000
_cell.length_c   1.000
_cell.angle_alpha   90.00
_cell.angle_beta   90.00
_cell.angle_gamma   90.00
#
_symmetry.space_group_name_H-M   'P 1'
#
loop_
_entity.id
_entity.type
_entity.pdbx_description
1 polymer ?
#
loop_
_entity_poly.entity_id
_entity_poly.type
_entity_poly.pdbx_seq_one_letter_code
_entity_poly.pdbx_strand_id
1 'polypeptide(L)' 'MLTDQEKAILDLEERMPVHSSHKGDVIRAEVGLSVARYYQALHVLVDHEIEARREYPEVVTRLERARRRRVA' A
#
# COMPACT_ATOMS: atom_id res chain seq x y z
N MET A 1 8.01 13.67 -1.58
CA MET A 1 8.88 13.03 -0.57
C MET A 1 7.94 12.32 0.39
N LEU A 2 8.08 11.00 0.54
CA LEU A 2 7.13 10.17 1.29
C LEU A 2 7.14 10.51 2.78
N THR A 3 5.96 10.59 3.38
CA THR A 3 5.78 10.63 4.84
C THR A 3 6.13 9.29 5.47
N ASP A 4 6.45 9.29 6.77
CA ASP A 4 6.76 8.05 7.49
C ASP A 4 5.59 7.05 7.44
N GLN A 5 4.36 7.55 7.40
CA GLN A 5 3.18 6.70 7.30
C GLN A 5 3.03 6.07 5.92
N GLU A 6 3.34 6.81 4.85
CA GLU A 6 3.31 6.28 3.48
C GLU A 6 4.42 5.23 3.29
N LYS A 7 5.60 5.46 3.85
CA LYS A 7 6.68 4.46 3.87
C LYS A 7 6.26 3.20 4.61
N ALA A 8 5.68 3.32 5.81
CA ALA A 8 5.19 2.17 6.58
C ALA A 8 4.13 1.35 5.80
N ILE A 9 3.27 2.02 5.03
CA ILE A 9 2.30 1.36 4.15
C ILE A 9 3.02 0.59 3.03
N LEU A 10 3.97 1.21 2.35
CA LEU A 10 4.71 0.60 1.24
C LEU A 10 5.60 -0.57 1.71
N ASP A 11 6.26 -0.43 2.86
CA ASP A 11 7.06 -1.49 3.49
C ASP A 11 6.20 -2.70 3.88
N LEU A 12 4.97 -2.48 4.36
CA LEU A 12 4.04 -3.56 4.66
C LEU A 12 3.56 -4.24 3.37
N GLU A 13 3.26 -3.48 2.31
CA GLU A 13 2.88 -4.07 1.02
C GLU A 13 4.02 -4.88 0.39
N GLU A 14 5.27 -4.45 0.53
CA GLU A 14 6.43 -5.22 0.06
C GLU A 14 6.47 -6.61 0.70
N ARG A 15 6.32 -6.67 2.03
CA ARG A 15 6.34 -7.92 2.82
C ARG A 15 5.08 -8.77 2.66
N MET A 16 3.90 -8.15 2.61
CA MET A 16 2.60 -8.83 2.66
C MET A 16 1.68 -8.42 1.50
N PRO A 17 1.97 -8.84 0.26
CA PRO A 17 1.23 -8.36 -0.91
C PRO A 17 -0.17 -8.94 -1.08
N VAL A 18 -0.46 -10.08 -0.46
CA VAL A 18 -1.75 -10.75 -0.58
C VAL A 18 -2.67 -10.30 0.54
N HIS A 19 -3.93 -9.99 0.20
CA HIS A 19 -4.95 -9.75 1.22
C HIS A 19 -5.26 -11.06 1.94
N SER A 20 -4.86 -11.16 3.20
CA SER A 20 -5.24 -12.22 4.12
C SER A 20 -6.01 -11.64 5.31
N SER A 21 -6.79 -12.46 6.00
CA SER A 21 -7.47 -12.05 7.25
C SER A 21 -6.48 -11.52 8.29
N HIS A 22 -5.31 -12.13 8.39
CA HIS A 22 -4.23 -11.72 9.29
C HIS A 22 -3.64 -10.34 8.95
N LYS A 23 -3.64 -9.95 7.68
CA LYS A 23 -3.12 -8.64 7.25
C LYS A 23 -3.84 -7.48 7.93
N GLY A 24 -5.13 -7.62 8.23
CA GLY A 24 -5.89 -6.58 8.94
C GLY A 24 -5.38 -6.30 10.36
N ASP A 25 -4.93 -7.34 11.06
CA ASP A 25 -4.36 -7.21 12.41
C ASP A 25 -2.97 -6.60 12.36
N VAL A 26 -2.14 -7.03 11.38
CA VAL A 26 -0.81 -6.46 11.16
C VAL A 26 -0.88 -4.98 10.78
N ILE A 27 -1.82 -4.58 9.91
CA ILE A 27 -2.04 -3.16 9.56
C ILE A 27 -2.30 -2.33 10.82
N ARG A 28 -3.16 -2.82 11.72
CA ARG A 28 -3.49 -2.11 12.96
C ARG A 28 -2.30 -2.06 13.91
N ALA A 29 -1.54 -3.14 14.03
CA ALA A 29 -0.41 -3.25 14.95
C ALA A 29 0.82 -2.46 14.49
N GLU A 30 1.16 -2.51 13.20
CA GLU A 30 2.40 -1.94 12.66
C GLU A 30 2.22 -0.53 12.09
N VAL A 31 1.10 -0.28 11.39
CA VAL A 31 0.83 1.02 10.73
C VAL A 31 -0.04 1.92 11.61
N GLY A 32 -0.72 1.36 12.61
CA GLY A 32 -1.59 2.13 13.51
C GLY A 32 -2.88 2.64 12.86
N LEU A 33 -3.19 2.18 11.64
CA LEU A 33 -4.37 2.60 10.88
C LEU A 33 -5.50 1.58 10.97
N SER A 34 -6.73 2.06 10.82
CA SER A 34 -7.84 1.18 10.49
C SER A 34 -7.63 0.60 9.08
N VAL A 35 -8.09 -0.64 8.86
CA VAL A 35 -7.96 -1.32 7.56
C VAL A 35 -8.56 -0.51 6.41
N ALA A 36 -9.70 0.16 6.66
CA ALA A 36 -10.33 1.03 5.68
C ALA A 36 -9.43 2.23 5.33
N ARG A 37 -8.87 2.90 6.34
CA ARG A 37 -8.01 4.07 6.12
C ARG A 37 -6.69 3.70 5.46
N TYR A 38 -6.15 2.52 5.77
CA TYR A 38 -4.99 1.96 5.11
C TYR A 38 -5.21 1.82 3.60
N TYR A 39 -6.30 1.17 3.17
CA TYR A 39 -6.57 1.00 1.73
C TYR A 39 -6.94 2.31 1.03
N GLN A 40 -7.56 3.27 1.73
CA GLN A 40 -7.77 4.61 1.21
C GLN A 40 -6.44 5.32 0.93
N ALA A 41 -5.52 5.31 1.89
CA ALA A 41 -4.19 5.90 1.72
C ALA A 41 -3.42 5.19 0.59
N LEU A 42 -3.48 3.87 0.53
CA LEU A 42 -2.85 3.07 -0.52
C LEU A 42 -3.36 3.44 -1.92
N HIS A 43 -4.67 3.67 -2.08
CA HIS A 43 -5.21 4.12 -3.37
C HIS A 43 -4.67 5.50 -3.78
N VAL A 44 -4.60 6.45 -2.85
CA VAL A 44 -4.08 7.79 -3.13
C VAL A 44 -2.59 7.74 -3.49
N LEU A 45 -1.80 6.96 -2.76
CA LEU A 45 -0.37 6.71 -3.00
C LEU A 45 -0.09 6.24 -4.42
N VAL A 46 -0.85 5.24 -4.87
CA VAL A 46 -0.69 4.65 -6.21
C VAL A 46 -1.10 5.63 -7.31
N ASP A 47 -2.06 6.51 -7.05
CA ASP A 47 -2.59 7.47 -8.03
C ASP A 47 -1.70 8.71 -8.22
N HIS A 48 -1.01 9.16 -7.17
CA HIS A 48 -0.44 10.52 -7.17
C HIS A 48 1.06 10.62 -6.84
N GLU A 49 1.71 9.57 -6.33
CA GLU A 49 3.05 9.74 -5.79
C GLU A 49 4.17 9.20 -6.70
N ILE A 50 4.81 10.12 -7.41
CA ILE A 50 5.99 9.85 -8.26
C ILE A 50 7.14 9.31 -7.40
N GLU A 51 7.27 9.80 -6.16
CA GLU A 51 8.28 9.37 -5.20
C GLU A 51 8.09 7.93 -4.75
N ALA A 52 6.85 7.46 -4.54
CA ALA A 52 6.57 6.05 -4.27
C ALA A 52 7.10 5.15 -5.39
N ARG A 53 6.99 5.58 -6.66
CA ARG A 53 7.54 4.83 -7.80
C ARG A 53 9.08 4.84 -7.83
N ARG A 54 9.71 5.90 -7.33
CA ARG A 54 11.17 6.01 -7.27
C ARG A 54 11.75 5.15 -6.14
N GLU A 55 11.13 5.17 -4.96
CA GLU A 55 11.62 4.46 -3.77
C GLU A 55 11.17 2.99 -3.75
N TYR A 56 9.94 2.69 -4.22
CA TYR A 56 9.33 1.35 -4.18
C TYR A 56 8.73 0.92 -5.54
N PRO A 57 9.54 0.84 -6.62
CA PRO A 57 9.05 0.63 -7.99
C PRO A 57 8.27 -0.69 -8.17
N GLU A 58 8.71 -1.78 -7.53
CA GLU A 58 8.08 -3.10 -7.64
C GLU A 58 6.71 -3.14 -6.94
N VAL A 59 6.61 -2.52 -5.77
CA VAL A 59 5.37 -2.41 -5.00
C VAL A 59 4.34 -1.62 -5.81
N VAL A 60 4.73 -0.45 -6.32
CA VAL A 60 3.85 0.40 -7.15
C VAL A 60 3.38 -0.33 -8.40
N THR A 61 4.29 -0.97 -9.14
CA THR A 61 3.94 -1.71 -10.37
C THR A 61 2.94 -2.85 -10.09
N ARG A 62 3.12 -3.57 -8.99
CA ARG A 62 2.19 -4.63 -8.57
C ARG A 62 0.83 -4.06 -8.19
N LEU A 63 0.79 -2.96 -7.46
CA LEU A 63 -0.46 -2.29 -7.09
C LEU A 63 -1.22 -1.79 -8.32
N GLU A 64 -0.52 -1.21 -9.30
CA GLU A 64 -1.12 -0.81 -10.58
C GLU A 64 -1.74 -2.01 -11.31
N ARG A 65 -1.03 -3.14 -11.35
CA ARG A 65 -1.55 -4.39 -11.95
C ARG A 65 -2.77 -4.92 -11.20
N ALA A 66 -2.72 -4.93 -9.87
CA ALA A 66 -3.84 -5.37 -9.04
C ALA A 66 -5.08 -4.49 -9.25
N ARG A 67 -4.90 -3.18 -9.41
CA ARG A 67 -5.98 -2.23 -9.73
C ARG A 67 -6.56 -2.49 -11.12
N ARG A 68 -5.72 -2.65 -12.15
CA ARG A 68 -6.18 -2.97 -13.52
C ARG A 68 -7.03 -4.25 -13.56
N ARG A 69 -6.68 -5.26 -12.76
CA ARG A 69 -7.46 -6.51 -12.64
C ARG A 69 -8.84 -6.34 -11.99
N ARG A 70 -9.08 -5.27 -11.23
CA ARG A 70 -10.39 -5.01 -10.58
C ARG A 70 -11.36 -4.24 -11.48
N VAL A 71 -10.85 -3.55 -12.49
CA VAL A 71 -11.62 -2.67 -13.38
C VAL A 71 -11.99 -3.36 -14.71
N ALA A 72 -11.28 -4.45 -15.05
CA ALA A 72 -11.57 -5.31 -16.21
C ALA A 72 -12.62 -6.38 -15.86
#